data_AF-A0A3D8J1B1-F1
#
_entry.id   AF-A0A3D8J1B1-F1
#
_cell.length_a   1.000
_cell.length_b   1.000
_cell.length_c   1.000
_cell.angle_alpha   90.00
_cell.angle_beta   90.00
_cell.angle_gamma   90.00
#
_symmetry.space_group_name_H-M   'P 1'
#
loop_
_entity.id
_entity.type
_entity.pdbx_description
1 polymer ?
#
loop_
_entity_poly.entity_id
_entity_poly.type
_entity_poly.pdbx_seq_one_letter_code
_entity_poly.pdbx_strand_id
1 'polypeptide(L)'
;MNNKAGSQLDLIMEFFKANPKRDISHPEVVDWVVKEWQSRTGKVFRDPDRGIRSLHQKGYLQKIAKGIYRYDPDFVVLREDLEDFIPTLKKQILERDNYQCVICGMGKKEGVELHIDHIKPKDLGGKATLENGQTLCSKHNFLKKNLKQTETGKKMFLRMLESAKDTNEKELIDFLEDVLKVYEKHNINGHIVWKK
;
A
#
# COMPACT_ATOMS: atom_id res chain seq x y z
N MET A 1 -25.42 -2.78 -32.88
CA MET A 1 -25.25 -3.79 -31.81
C MET A 1 -24.39 -3.17 -30.72
N ASN A 2 -25.01 -2.77 -29.60
CA ASN A 2 -24.35 -2.13 -28.46
C ASN A 2 -23.54 -3.17 -27.67
N ASN A 3 -22.29 -3.42 -28.05
CA ASN A 3 -21.36 -4.07 -27.12
C ASN A 3 -20.99 -3.05 -26.05
N LYS A 4 -21.50 -3.23 -24.82
CA LYS A 4 -20.97 -2.54 -23.64
C LYS A 4 -19.46 -2.73 -23.67
N ALA A 5 -18.69 -1.65 -23.86
CA ALA A 5 -17.26 -1.72 -23.70
C ALA A 5 -17.01 -2.16 -22.26
N GLY A 6 -16.56 -3.41 -22.08
CA GLY A 6 -16.05 -3.90 -20.81
C GLY A 6 -14.94 -2.97 -20.30
N SER A 7 -14.56 -3.09 -19.04
CA SER A 7 -13.45 -2.32 -18.51
C SER A 7 -12.12 -2.65 -19.23
N GLN A 8 -11.11 -1.79 -19.11
CA GLN A 8 -9.75 -2.08 -19.60
C GLN A 8 -9.20 -3.40 -19.03
N LEU A 9 -9.58 -3.74 -17.80
CA LEU A 9 -9.20 -5.00 -17.16
C LEU A 9 -9.88 -6.21 -17.83
N ASP A 10 -11.14 -6.05 -18.24
CA ASP A 10 -11.89 -7.11 -18.93
C ASP A 10 -11.26 -7.43 -20.29
N LEU A 11 -10.78 -6.41 -21.01
CA LEU A 11 -10.08 -6.61 -22.29
C LEU A 11 -8.73 -7.34 -22.12
N ILE A 12 -7.97 -7.04 -21.06
CA ILE A 12 -6.75 -7.81 -20.74
C ILE A 12 -7.13 -9.27 -20.48
N MET A 13 -8.17 -9.51 -19.68
CA MET A 13 -8.61 -10.86 -19.36
C MET A 13 -9.13 -11.61 -20.59
N GLU A 14 -9.81 -10.93 -21.52
CA GLU A 14 -10.24 -11.47 -22.80
C GLU A 14 -9.06 -12.02 -23.61
N PHE A 15 -7.98 -11.25 -23.73
CA PHE A 15 -6.76 -11.67 -24.43
C PHE A 15 -6.19 -12.98 -23.84
N PHE A 16 -6.05 -13.02 -22.52
CA PHE A 16 -5.49 -14.19 -21.83
C PHE A 16 -6.40 -15.41 -21.93
N LYS A 17 -7.72 -15.24 -21.85
CA LYS A 17 -8.70 -16.33 -22.04
C LYS A 17 -8.69 -16.91 -23.45
N ALA A 18 -8.43 -16.07 -24.46
CA ALA A 18 -8.25 -16.52 -25.85
C ALA A 18 -6.91 -17.25 -26.08
N ASN A 19 -5.98 -17.18 -25.12
CA ASN A 19 -4.65 -17.78 -25.19
C ASN A 19 -4.33 -18.62 -23.93
N PRO A 20 -5.15 -19.63 -23.59
CA PRO A 20 -4.97 -20.40 -22.38
C PRO A 20 -3.68 -21.25 -22.44
N LYS A 21 -3.08 -21.49 -21.28
CA LYS A 21 -1.87 -22.31 -21.05
C LYS A 21 -0.61 -21.83 -21.80
N ARG A 22 -0.64 -20.62 -22.40
CA ARG A 22 0.51 -20.01 -23.08
C ARG A 22 1.25 -19.00 -22.19
N ASP A 23 2.58 -19.02 -22.29
CA ASP A 23 3.45 -18.04 -21.66
C ASP A 23 3.50 -16.76 -22.50
N ILE A 24 2.87 -15.71 -21.99
CA ILE A 24 2.71 -14.45 -22.71
C ILE A 24 3.58 -13.39 -22.05
N SER A 25 4.42 -12.75 -22.86
CA SER A 25 5.20 -11.59 -22.41
C SER A 25 4.33 -10.33 -22.34
N HIS A 26 4.68 -9.40 -21.45
CA HIS A 26 4.01 -8.10 -21.33
C HIS A 26 3.87 -7.37 -22.67
N PRO A 27 4.95 -7.16 -23.48
CA PRO A 27 4.83 -6.42 -24.74
C PRO A 27 3.74 -6.97 -25.65
N GLU A 28 3.65 -8.30 -25.76
CA GLU A 28 2.68 -8.95 -26.64
C GLU A 28 1.22 -8.61 -26.27
N VAL A 29 0.86 -8.78 -24.99
CA VAL A 29 -0.48 -8.44 -24.53
C VAL A 29 -0.70 -6.92 -24.56
N VAL A 30 0.30 -6.13 -24.20
CA VAL A 30 0.23 -4.66 -24.19
C VAL A 30 -0.07 -4.11 -25.59
N ASP A 31 0.69 -4.55 -26.59
CA ASP A 31 0.52 -4.10 -27.99
C ASP A 31 -0.88 -4.44 -28.51
N TRP A 32 -1.38 -5.64 -28.18
CA TRP A 32 -2.72 -6.06 -28.57
C TRP A 32 -3.80 -5.24 -27.87
N VAL A 33 -3.79 -5.14 -26.53
CA VAL A 33 -4.88 -4.47 -25.79
C VAL A 33 -4.93 -2.97 -26.06
N VAL A 34 -3.79 -2.31 -26.31
CA VAL A 34 -3.75 -0.89 -26.67
C VAL A 34 -4.44 -0.66 -28.00
N LYS A 35 -4.08 -1.44 -29.03
CA LYS A 35 -4.68 -1.36 -30.37
C LYS A 35 -6.16 -1.70 -30.35
N GLU A 36 -6.52 -2.79 -29.68
CA GLU A 36 -7.90 -3.28 -29.63
C GLU A 36 -8.82 -2.31 -28.87
N TRP A 37 -8.36 -1.76 -27.75
CA TRP A 37 -9.13 -0.77 -26.98
C TRP A 37 -9.37 0.51 -27.75
N GLN A 38 -8.36 1.00 -28.47
CA GLN A 38 -8.51 2.17 -29.34
C GLN A 38 -9.50 1.89 -30.47
N SER A 39 -9.44 0.72 -31.09
CA SER A 39 -10.39 0.30 -32.13
C SER A 39 -11.83 0.22 -31.62
N ARG A 40 -12.04 -0.39 -30.44
CA ARG A 40 -13.39 -0.59 -29.86
C ARG A 40 -14.02 0.67 -29.28
N THR A 41 -13.21 1.56 -28.71
CA THR A 41 -13.71 2.67 -27.88
C THR A 41 -13.31 4.06 -28.36
N GLY A 42 -12.36 4.16 -29.28
CA GLY A 42 -11.72 5.42 -29.67
C GLY A 42 -10.84 6.05 -28.59
N LYS A 43 -10.67 5.41 -27.42
CA LYS A 43 -9.92 5.95 -26.28
C LYS A 43 -8.54 5.28 -26.16
N VAL A 44 -7.64 5.94 -25.44
CA VAL A 44 -6.30 5.41 -25.12
C VAL A 44 -6.39 4.38 -23.99
N PHE A 45 -5.72 3.24 -24.15
CA PHE A 45 -5.51 2.28 -23.06
C PHE A 45 -4.53 2.86 -22.03
N ARG A 46 -4.86 2.86 -20.74
CA ARG A 46 -3.99 3.41 -19.69
C ARG A 46 -3.42 2.30 -18.80
N ASP A 47 -2.10 2.31 -18.62
CA ASP A 47 -1.34 1.45 -17.69
C ASP A 47 -1.69 -0.06 -17.79
N PRO A 48 -1.49 -0.70 -18.96
CA PRO A 48 -1.78 -2.12 -19.17
C PRO A 48 -0.96 -3.04 -18.25
N ASP A 49 0.32 -2.72 -18.01
CA ASP A 49 1.17 -3.46 -17.09
C ASP A 49 0.59 -3.53 -15.67
N ARG A 50 -0.01 -2.44 -15.17
CA ARG A 50 -0.70 -2.46 -13.87
C ARG A 50 -1.93 -3.35 -13.89
N GLY A 51 -2.70 -3.35 -14.98
CA GLY A 51 -3.84 -4.23 -15.16
C GLY A 51 -3.44 -5.72 -15.09
N ILE A 52 -2.38 -6.10 -15.81
CA ILE A 52 -1.86 -7.48 -15.82
C ILE A 52 -1.40 -7.89 -14.41
N ARG A 53 -0.62 -7.04 -13.73
CA ARG A 53 -0.21 -7.29 -12.34
C ARG A 53 -1.39 -7.43 -11.39
N SER A 54 -2.45 -6.64 -11.58
CA SER A 54 -3.67 -6.73 -10.78
C SER A 54 -4.37 -8.07 -10.99
N LEU A 55 -4.50 -8.55 -12.23
CA LEU A 55 -5.08 -9.87 -12.53
C LEU A 55 -4.28 -11.01 -11.90
N HIS A 56 -2.94 -10.94 -11.94
CA HIS A 56 -2.09 -11.88 -11.21
C HIS A 56 -2.30 -11.82 -9.70
N GLN A 57 -2.34 -10.63 -9.11
CA GLN A 57 -2.58 -10.49 -7.66
C GLN A 57 -3.93 -11.08 -7.24
N LYS A 58 -4.96 -10.90 -8.06
CA LYS A 58 -6.29 -11.50 -7.84
C LYS A 58 -6.33 -13.02 -8.08
N GLY A 59 -5.25 -13.62 -8.59
CA GLY A 59 -5.14 -15.05 -8.83
C GLY A 59 -5.66 -15.55 -10.18
N TYR A 60 -6.01 -14.64 -11.10
CA TYR A 60 -6.41 -15.01 -12.46
C TYR A 60 -5.24 -15.47 -13.32
N LEU A 61 -4.05 -14.91 -13.11
CA LEU A 61 -2.86 -15.18 -13.91
C LEU A 61 -1.76 -15.78 -13.05
N GLN A 62 -1.03 -16.74 -13.60
CA GLN A 62 0.23 -17.24 -13.08
C GLN A 62 1.38 -16.36 -13.55
N LYS A 63 2.29 -16.00 -12.66
CA LYS A 63 3.55 -15.37 -13.05
C LYS A 63 4.62 -16.45 -13.23
N ILE A 64 5.01 -16.67 -14.48
CA ILE A 64 5.99 -17.68 -14.86
C ILE A 64 7.41 -17.11 -14.73
N ALA A 65 7.60 -15.87 -15.19
CA ALA A 65 8.85 -15.14 -15.04
C ALA A 65 8.60 -13.62 -14.93
N LYS A 66 9.67 -12.82 -14.83
CA LYS A 66 9.55 -11.36 -14.84
C LYS A 66 8.95 -10.88 -16.16
N GLY A 67 7.73 -10.35 -16.10
CA GLY A 67 7.01 -9.86 -17.28
C GLY A 67 6.39 -10.95 -18.15
N ILE A 68 6.34 -12.20 -17.68
CA ILE A 68 5.72 -13.32 -18.39
C ILE A 68 4.60 -13.91 -17.52
N TYR A 69 3.40 -13.94 -18.07
CA TYR A 69 2.19 -14.41 -17.39
C TYR A 69 1.47 -15.47 -18.22
N ARG A 70 0.78 -16.37 -17.52
CA ARG A 70 -0.02 -17.44 -18.13
C ARG A 70 -1.41 -17.43 -17.51
N TYR A 71 -2.43 -17.54 -18.34
CA TYR A 71 -3.76 -17.91 -17.88
C TYR A 71 -3.94 -19.42 -18.03
N ASP A 72 -4.26 -20.09 -16.94
CA ASP A 72 -4.60 -21.51 -16.95
C ASP A 72 -5.94 -21.68 -16.21
N PRO A 73 -7.02 -22.07 -16.89
CA PRO A 73 -8.33 -22.30 -16.28
C PRO A 73 -8.27 -23.25 -15.07
N ASP A 74 -7.37 -24.24 -15.12
CA ASP A 74 -7.25 -25.28 -14.08
C ASP A 74 -6.47 -24.77 -12.84
N PHE A 75 -5.85 -23.59 -12.92
CA PHE A 75 -5.04 -23.00 -11.85
C PHE A 75 -5.67 -21.74 -11.25
N VAL A 76 -6.81 -21.25 -11.74
CA VAL A 76 -7.37 -19.98 -11.22
C VAL A 76 -7.73 -20.13 -9.74
N VAL A 77 -6.87 -19.62 -8.86
CA VAL A 77 -7.10 -19.55 -7.41
C VAL A 77 -7.39 -18.11 -7.06
N LEU A 78 -8.67 -17.73 -7.07
CA LEU A 78 -9.07 -16.37 -6.74
C LEU A 78 -8.64 -16.03 -5.31
N ARG A 79 -7.88 -14.94 -5.18
CA ARG A 79 -7.40 -14.42 -3.90
C ARG A 79 -8.48 -13.57 -3.26
N GLU A 80 -9.52 -14.24 -2.76
CA GLU A 80 -10.61 -13.62 -1.98
C GLU A 80 -10.09 -12.99 -0.68
N ASP A 81 -8.91 -13.40 -0.20
CA ASP A 81 -8.25 -12.85 0.99
C ASP A 81 -7.64 -11.46 0.78
N LEU A 82 -7.48 -11.01 -0.47
CA LEU A 82 -6.91 -9.70 -0.81
C LEU A 82 -8.00 -8.63 -0.99
N GLU A 83 -8.92 -8.54 -0.04
CA GLU A 83 -9.96 -7.54 -0.02
C GLU A 83 -9.36 -6.14 0.19
N ASP A 84 -9.80 -5.18 -0.61
CA ASP A 84 -9.56 -3.76 -0.32
C ASP A 84 -10.70 -3.23 0.55
N PHE A 85 -10.41 -2.24 1.39
CA PHE A 85 -11.45 -1.59 2.20
C PHE A 85 -12.56 -1.00 1.32
N ILE A 86 -13.81 -1.38 1.59
CA ILE A 86 -14.98 -0.76 0.97
C ILE A 86 -15.11 0.71 1.40
N PRO A 87 -15.75 1.59 0.59
CA PRO A 87 -15.81 3.02 0.86
C PRO A 87 -16.41 3.39 2.23
N THR A 88 -17.42 2.65 2.69
CA THR A 88 -18.05 2.84 4.00
C THR A 88 -17.06 2.55 5.14
N LEU A 89 -16.33 1.44 5.04
CA LEU A 89 -15.30 1.06 6.01
C LEU A 89 -14.13 2.04 6.01
N LYS A 90 -13.72 2.53 4.83
CA LYS A 90 -12.71 3.58 4.71
C LYS A 90 -13.10 4.84 5.50
N LYS A 91 -14.36 5.25 5.39
CA LYS A 91 -14.89 6.40 6.13
C LYS A 91 -14.87 6.14 7.64
N GLN A 92 -15.30 4.95 8.09
CA GLN A 92 -15.27 4.57 9.52
C GLN A 92 -13.84 4.59 10.10
N ILE A 93 -12.85 4.08 9.35
CA ILE A 93 -11.45 4.12 9.78
C ILE A 93 -10.96 5.56 9.95
N LEU A 94 -11.26 6.44 8.99
CA LEU A 94 -10.89 7.86 9.08
C LEU A 94 -11.57 8.56 10.25
N GLU A 95 -12.85 8.31 10.49
CA GLU A 95 -13.59 8.89 11.62
C GLU A 95 -13.02 8.42 12.96
N ARG A 96 -12.73 7.11 13.11
CA ARG A 96 -12.08 6.54 14.30
C ARG A 96 -10.72 7.17 14.55
N ASP A 97 -9.93 7.38 13.50
CA ASP A 97 -8.59 7.96 13.58
C ASP A 97 -8.60 9.50 13.59
N ASN A 98 -9.78 10.12 13.77
CA ASN A 98 -9.98 11.57 13.81
C ASN A 98 -9.41 12.31 12.59
N TYR A 99 -9.41 11.67 11.42
CA TYR A 99 -8.80 12.17 10.19
C TYR A 99 -7.34 12.58 10.38
N GLN A 100 -6.60 11.82 11.18
CA GLN A 100 -5.20 12.03 11.49
C GLN A 100 -4.41 10.74 11.31
N CYS A 101 -3.13 10.87 11.01
CA CYS A 101 -2.24 9.72 10.99
C CYS A 101 -2.06 9.16 12.41
N VAL A 102 -2.34 7.88 12.61
CA VAL A 102 -2.24 7.22 13.93
C VAL A 102 -0.81 7.21 14.51
N ILE A 103 0.20 7.40 13.65
CA ILE A 103 1.60 7.44 14.07
C ILE A 103 2.01 8.84 14.54
N CYS A 104 1.65 9.89 13.78
CA CYS A 104 2.15 11.25 14.01
C CYS A 104 1.13 12.30 14.42
N GLY A 105 -0.17 11.99 14.37
CA GLY A 105 -1.25 12.93 14.67
C GLY A 105 -1.49 13.99 13.60
N MET A 106 -0.66 14.08 12.54
CA MET A 106 -0.88 15.03 11.46
C MET A 106 -2.04 14.59 10.56
N GLY A 107 -2.89 15.55 10.19
CA GLY A 107 -4.01 15.37 9.29
C GLY A 107 -4.02 16.45 8.20
N LYS A 108 -5.22 16.68 7.63
CA LYS A 108 -5.36 17.63 6.51
C LYS A 108 -4.99 19.08 6.89
N LYS A 109 -5.15 19.47 8.16
CA LYS A 109 -4.82 20.81 8.66
C LYS A 109 -3.33 21.12 8.53
N GLU A 110 -2.48 20.12 8.70
CA GLU A 110 -1.03 20.18 8.58
C GLU A 110 -0.56 19.96 7.13
N GLY A 111 -1.49 19.91 6.17
CA GLY A 111 -1.19 19.76 4.74
C GLY A 111 -0.73 18.37 4.32
N VAL A 112 -0.88 17.34 5.17
CA VAL A 112 -0.50 15.97 4.82
C VAL A 112 -1.65 15.22 4.15
N GLU A 113 -1.31 14.45 3.12
CA GLU A 113 -2.24 13.51 2.51
C GLU A 113 -2.33 12.23 3.36
N LEU A 114 -3.55 11.74 3.54
CA LEU A 114 -3.87 10.57 4.34
C LEU A 114 -4.23 9.38 3.46
N HIS A 115 -3.74 8.22 3.87
CA HIS A 115 -3.90 6.93 3.23
C HIS A 115 -4.50 5.96 4.24
N ILE A 116 -5.39 5.09 3.78
CA ILE A 116 -5.93 4.01 4.60
C ILE A 116 -5.17 2.75 4.20
N ASP A 117 -4.55 2.12 5.19
CA ASP A 117 -3.72 0.94 4.98
C ASP A 117 -4.03 -0.13 6.03
N HIS A 118 -3.62 -1.36 5.75
CA HIS A 118 -3.80 -2.47 6.69
C HIS A 118 -2.71 -2.44 7.77
N ILE A 119 -3.01 -2.80 9.03
CA ILE A 119 -2.01 -2.99 10.09
C ILE A 119 -1.20 -4.23 9.77
N LYS A 120 -1.85 -5.39 9.72
CA LYS A 120 -1.30 -6.62 9.14
C LYS A 120 -1.47 -6.53 7.61
N PRO A 121 -0.38 -6.56 6.83
CA PRO A 121 -0.45 -6.52 5.38
C PRO A 121 -1.32 -7.64 4.79
N LYS A 122 -2.02 -7.34 3.68
CA LYS A 122 -2.91 -8.29 3.00
C LYS A 122 -2.20 -9.55 2.49
N ASP A 123 -0.97 -9.39 2.01
CA ASP A 123 -0.08 -10.48 1.59
C ASP A 123 0.33 -11.41 2.74
N LEU A 124 0.22 -10.96 3.98
CA LEU A 124 0.41 -11.77 5.20
C LEU A 124 -0.92 -12.26 5.79
N GLY A 125 -2.02 -12.18 5.04
CA GLY A 125 -3.37 -12.58 5.47
C GLY A 125 -4.02 -11.57 6.42
N GLY A 126 -3.76 -10.28 6.22
CA GLY A 126 -4.50 -9.21 6.88
C GLY A 126 -5.83 -8.93 6.19
N LYS A 127 -6.93 -8.97 6.95
CA LYS A 127 -8.29 -8.76 6.42
C LYS A 127 -8.64 -7.27 6.36
N ALA A 128 -9.54 -6.89 5.46
CA ALA A 128 -10.08 -5.53 5.39
C ALA A 128 -11.18 -5.31 6.44
N THR A 129 -10.80 -5.25 7.72
CA THR A 129 -11.71 -4.95 8.85
C THR A 129 -11.40 -3.60 9.49
N LEU A 130 -12.31 -3.09 10.31
CA LEU A 130 -12.09 -1.81 11.01
C LEU A 130 -10.84 -1.89 11.89
N GLU A 131 -10.65 -2.99 12.61
CA GLU A 131 -9.56 -3.23 13.55
C GLU A 131 -8.20 -3.34 12.85
N ASN A 132 -8.19 -3.94 11.66
CA ASN A 132 -6.97 -4.07 10.86
C ASN A 132 -6.74 -2.87 9.93
N GLY A 133 -7.64 -1.89 9.89
CA GLY A 133 -7.45 -0.63 9.18
C GLY A 133 -6.73 0.41 10.02
N GLN A 134 -5.88 1.21 9.39
CA GLN A 134 -5.23 2.38 10.01
C GLN A 134 -5.07 3.52 9.03
N THR A 135 -5.16 4.75 9.54
CA THR A 135 -4.89 5.98 8.80
C THR A 135 -3.41 6.36 8.92
N LEU A 136 -2.71 6.46 7.80
CA LEU A 136 -1.30 6.84 7.73
C LEU A 136 -1.13 8.07 6.83
N CYS A 137 -0.25 9.01 7.21
CA CYS A 137 0.16 10.06 6.28
C CYS A 137 1.09 9.47 5.20
N SER A 138 1.28 10.18 4.08
CA SER A 138 2.12 9.71 2.96
C SER A 138 3.53 9.28 3.40
N LYS A 139 4.13 9.97 4.37
CA LYS A 139 5.45 9.61 4.93
C LYS A 139 5.44 8.25 5.64
N HIS A 140 4.51 8.01 6.56
CA HIS A 140 4.45 6.75 7.30
C HIS A 140 3.92 5.60 6.43
N ASN A 141 3.02 5.86 5.49
CA ASN A 141 2.59 4.89 4.49
C ASN A 141 3.77 4.42 3.63
N PHE A 142 4.64 5.35 3.22
CA PHE A 142 5.85 5.02 2.46
C PHE A 142 6.86 4.21 3.28
N LEU A 143 7.13 4.61 4.54
CA LEU A 143 8.00 3.87 5.45
C LEU A 143 7.50 2.43 5.63
N LYS A 144 6.18 2.24 5.84
CA LYS A 144 5.59 0.92 6.01
C LYS A 144 5.77 0.05 4.76
N LYS A 145 5.54 0.62 3.57
CA LYS A 145 5.66 -0.13 2.31
C LYS A 145 7.10 -0.55 1.99
N ASN A 146 8.07 0.32 2.27
CA ASN A 146 9.45 0.09 1.85
C ASN A 146 10.33 -0.55 2.91
N LEU A 147 10.13 -0.18 4.18
CA LEU A 147 10.96 -0.63 5.29
C LEU A 147 10.24 -1.60 6.23
N LYS A 148 8.94 -1.86 6.02
CA LYS A 148 8.10 -2.65 6.94
C LYS A 148 8.05 -2.06 8.37
N GLN A 149 8.30 -0.75 8.48
CA GLN A 149 8.30 -0.01 9.74
C GLN A 149 7.39 1.22 9.60
N THR A 150 6.59 1.53 10.61
CA THR A 150 5.72 2.71 10.61
C THR A 150 6.36 3.92 11.27
N GLU A 151 7.43 3.74 12.02
CA GLU A 151 8.19 4.81 12.66
C GLU A 151 9.69 4.49 12.69
N THR A 152 10.51 5.46 13.08
CA THR A 152 11.97 5.34 13.17
C THR A 152 12.45 4.98 14.57
N GLY A 153 11.55 4.68 15.51
CA GLY A 153 11.89 4.35 16.91
C GLY A 153 12.01 5.54 17.86
N LYS A 154 11.78 6.79 17.41
CA LYS A 154 11.90 8.00 18.26
C LYS A 154 11.08 7.90 19.55
N LYS A 155 9.85 7.35 19.49
CA LYS A 155 8.99 7.16 20.68
C LYS A 155 9.57 6.19 21.71
N MET A 156 10.31 5.18 21.27
CA MET A 156 10.99 4.23 22.16
C MET A 156 12.05 4.96 23.00
N PHE A 157 12.90 5.77 22.36
CA PHE A 157 13.91 6.56 23.06
C PHE A 157 13.30 7.57 24.04
N LEU A 158 12.15 8.15 23.70
CA LEU A 158 11.43 9.06 24.62
C LEU A 158 10.93 8.35 25.88
N ARG A 159 10.29 7.20 25.72
CA ARG A 159 9.83 6.39 26.87
C ARG A 159 11.01 5.92 27.72
N MET A 160 12.11 5.53 27.09
CA MET A 160 13.32 5.12 27.79
C MET A 160 13.93 6.30 28.56
N LEU A 161 13.90 7.51 28.01
CA LEU A 161 14.39 8.71 28.69
C LEU A 161 13.54 9.04 29.92
N GLU A 162 12.21 8.93 29.82
CA GLU A 162 11.31 9.10 30.97
C GLU A 162 11.65 8.10 32.08
N SER A 163 11.80 6.81 31.76
CA SER A 163 12.20 5.79 32.74
C SER A 163 13.60 6.02 33.32
N ALA A 164 14.56 6.46 32.51
CA ALA A 164 15.92 6.76 32.98
C ALA A 164 15.97 7.98 33.92
N LYS A 165 15.11 8.98 33.69
CA LYS A 165 14.91 10.13 34.60
C LYS A 165 14.34 9.67 35.94
N ASP A 166 13.44 8.69 35.95
CA ASP A 166 12.87 8.12 37.18
C ASP A 166 13.90 7.32 38.00
N THR A 167 14.81 6.58 37.35
CA THR A 167 15.89 5.83 38.02
C THR A 167 17.16 6.65 38.28
N ASN A 168 17.21 7.90 37.77
CA ASN A 168 18.33 8.84 37.87
C ASN A 168 19.66 8.31 37.29
N GLU A 169 19.58 7.49 36.25
CA GLU A 169 20.75 6.93 35.53
C GLU A 169 21.37 7.95 34.59
N LYS A 170 22.26 8.80 35.12
CA LYS A 170 22.84 9.95 34.39
C LYS A 170 23.47 9.61 33.03
N GLU A 171 24.27 8.55 32.94
CA GLU A 171 24.93 8.16 31.69
C GLU A 171 23.91 7.81 30.59
N LEU A 172 22.83 7.12 30.98
CA LEU A 172 21.77 6.73 30.06
C LEU A 172 20.93 7.94 29.64
N ILE A 173 20.63 8.86 30.57
CA ILE A 173 19.97 10.13 30.27
C ILE A 173 20.77 10.90 29.22
N ASP A 174 22.06 11.14 29.46
CA ASP A 174 22.92 11.92 28.55
C ASP A 174 22.97 11.30 27.14
N PHE A 175 23.12 9.98 27.06
CA PHE A 175 23.09 9.27 25.78
C PHE A 175 21.76 9.43 25.04
N LEU A 176 20.62 9.25 25.74
CA LEU A 176 19.29 9.35 25.14
C LEU A 176 18.98 10.77 24.68
N GLU A 177 19.41 11.78 25.43
CA GLU A 177 19.30 13.18 25.00
C GLU A 177 20.09 13.45 23.71
N ASP A 178 21.31 12.92 23.60
CA ASP A 178 22.11 13.07 22.39
C ASP A 178 21.48 12.37 21.17
N VAL A 179 20.93 11.18 21.35
CA VAL A 179 20.15 10.49 20.32
C VAL A 179 18.96 11.36 19.88
N LEU A 180 18.20 11.93 20.83
CA LEU A 180 17.04 12.77 20.52
C LEU A 180 17.42 14.10 19.85
N LYS A 181 18.57 14.68 20.19
CA LYS A 181 19.13 15.85 19.47
C LYS A 181 19.46 15.51 18.01
N VAL A 182 19.93 14.30 17.71
CA VAL A 182 20.14 13.86 16.31
C VAL A 182 18.81 13.79 15.55
N TYR A 183 17.74 13.29 16.18
CA TYR A 183 16.40 13.33 15.58
C TYR A 183 15.96 14.76 15.22
N GLU A 184 16.14 15.71 16.14
CA GLU A 184 15.83 17.13 15.91
C GLU A 184 16.68 17.73 14.78
N LYS A 185 18.00 17.53 14.83
CA LYS A 185 18.96 18.03 13.85
C LYS A 185 18.61 17.64 12.42
N HIS A 186 18.17 16.40 12.21
CA HIS A 186 17.81 15.88 10.89
C HIS A 186 16.31 16.00 10.58
N ASN A 187 15.52 16.64 11.46
CA ASN A 187 14.07 16.75 11.35
C ASN A 187 13.38 15.38 11.15
N ILE A 188 13.93 14.33 11.76
CA ILE A 188 13.32 13.00 11.76
C ILE A 188 12.26 12.98 12.86
N ASN A 189 11.03 12.67 12.46
CA ASN A 189 9.84 12.75 13.31
C ASN A 189 9.75 14.09 14.08
N GLY A 190 10.01 15.22 13.41
CA GLY A 190 10.02 16.55 14.02
C GLY A 190 8.70 17.01 14.67
N HIS A 191 7.58 16.40 14.28
CA HIS A 191 6.28 16.59 14.94
C HIS A 191 6.23 16.03 16.38
N ILE A 192 7.16 15.13 16.74
CA ILE A 192 7.29 14.61 18.10
C ILE A 192 8.30 15.50 18.83
N VAL A 193 7.79 16.41 19.64
CA VAL A 193 8.57 17.29 20.51
C VAL A 193 8.78 16.61 21.85
N TRP A 194 9.98 16.74 22.42
CA TRP A 194 10.30 16.21 23.74
C TRP A 194 10.65 17.35 24.68
N LYS A 195 10.25 17.22 25.94
CA LYS A 195 10.58 18.19 26.98
C LYS A 195 11.98 17.86 27.48
N LYS A 196 12.90 18.80 27.26
CA LYS A 196 14.25 18.77 27.80
C LYS A 196 14.16 18.81 29.32
#